data_AF-A0A2L2WUZ8-F1
#
_entry.id   AF-A0A2L2WUZ8-F1
#
_cell.length_a   1.000
_cell.length_b   1.000
_cell.length_c   1.000
_cell.angle_alpha   90.00
_cell.angle_beta   90.00
_cell.angle_gamma   90.00
#
_symmetry.space_group_name_H-M   'P 1'
#
loop_
_entity.id
_entity.type
_entity.pdbx_description
1 polymer ?
#
loop_
_entity_poly.entity_id
_entity_poly.type
_entity_poly.pdbx_seq_one_letter_code
_entity_poly.pdbx_strand_id
1 'polypeptide(L)'
;MGAMGNSKDVYRYEVQTARLLRAGHYHEALEVGKTSLATTQYLTAMRAYAMGKIAKSLGDQLFHFPLPENSGSRSLLLLPSDSLSLLFSSDSLYRLLGVPPYDGKQSPTDYLAVAAKRHSDGAAGDYYLCALLLDKQLERFATELQQFYVISDTAALPAHYAEALILYNRIHPNPSVIYENANITANYLDFKEKGRSISRREQRSNLLRREYGDTYWWYYFYHGQ
;
A
#
# COMPACT_ATOMS: atom_id res chain seq x y z
N MET A 1 -18.42 16.64 -14.85
CA MET A 1 -18.76 15.79 -16.02
C MET A 1 -17.52 14.99 -16.44
N GLY A 2 -17.46 13.70 -16.14
CA GLY A 2 -16.31 12.84 -16.51
C GLY A 2 -16.43 11.34 -16.13
N ALA A 3 -17.61 10.88 -15.69
CA ALA A 3 -17.74 9.56 -15.04
C ALA A 3 -17.73 8.36 -16.01
N MET A 4 -18.06 8.53 -17.30
CA MET A 4 -18.18 7.39 -18.24
C MET A 4 -16.85 6.93 -18.86
N GLY A 5 -15.86 7.80 -19.00
CA GLY A 5 -14.54 7.41 -19.54
C GLY A 5 -13.76 6.56 -18.54
N ASN A 6 -13.75 7.00 -17.27
CA ASN A 6 -12.96 6.39 -16.21
C ASN A 6 -13.35 4.93 -15.94
N SER A 7 -14.64 4.59 -15.99
CA SER A 7 -15.12 3.23 -15.72
C SER A 7 -14.69 2.21 -16.80
N LYS A 8 -14.69 2.61 -18.08
CA LYS A 8 -14.25 1.73 -19.19
C LYS A 8 -12.74 1.47 -19.13
N ASP A 9 -11.96 2.51 -18.80
CA ASP A 9 -10.52 2.40 -18.69
C ASP A 9 -10.11 1.50 -17.53
N VAL A 10 -10.75 1.62 -16.36
CA VAL A 10 -10.45 0.74 -15.22
C VAL A 10 -10.77 -0.71 -15.52
N TYR A 11 -11.93 -1.01 -16.12
CA TYR A 11 -12.26 -2.38 -16.50
C TYR A 11 -11.22 -2.97 -17.47
N ARG A 12 -10.76 -2.17 -18.44
CA ARG A 12 -9.67 -2.58 -19.35
C ARG A 12 -8.38 -2.87 -18.58
N TYR A 13 -8.00 -2.03 -17.63
CA TYR A 13 -6.82 -2.24 -16.80
C TYR A 13 -6.95 -3.50 -15.94
N GLU A 14 -8.10 -3.76 -15.34
CA GLU A 14 -8.36 -4.97 -14.56
C GLU A 14 -8.20 -6.23 -15.43
N VAL A 15 -8.84 -6.27 -16.60
CA VAL A 15 -8.77 -7.40 -17.54
C VAL A 15 -7.33 -7.65 -18.01
N GLN A 16 -6.59 -6.59 -18.36
CA GLN A 16 -5.20 -6.71 -18.82
C GLN A 16 -4.27 -7.17 -17.68
N THR A 17 -4.41 -6.58 -16.49
CA THR A 17 -3.64 -6.97 -15.30
C THR A 17 -3.89 -8.44 -14.96
N ALA A 18 -5.16 -8.86 -14.91
CA ALA A 18 -5.54 -10.24 -14.62
C ALA A 18 -4.91 -11.25 -15.60
N ARG A 19 -4.87 -10.92 -16.89
CA ARG A 19 -4.23 -11.77 -17.93
C ARG A 19 -2.73 -11.91 -17.69
N LEU A 20 -2.03 -10.80 -17.41
CA LEU A 20 -0.59 -10.80 -17.15
C LEU A 20 -0.25 -11.58 -15.88
N LEU A 21 -1.04 -11.42 -14.81
CA LEU A 21 -0.86 -12.18 -13.57
C LEU A 21 -1.01 -13.69 -13.78
N ARG A 22 -1.99 -14.11 -14.59
CA ARG A 22 -2.17 -15.53 -14.95
C ARG A 22 -1.02 -16.07 -15.78
N ALA A 23 -0.39 -15.23 -16.60
CA ALA A 23 0.80 -15.58 -17.36
C ALA A 23 2.10 -15.55 -16.52
N GLY A 24 2.04 -15.06 -15.27
CA GLY A 24 3.21 -14.90 -14.40
C GLY A 24 4.05 -13.64 -14.70
N HIS A 25 3.53 -12.72 -15.51
CA HIS A 25 4.24 -11.50 -15.92
C HIS A 25 4.00 -10.37 -14.91
N TYR A 26 4.58 -10.49 -13.71
CA TYR A 26 4.29 -9.60 -12.58
C TYR A 26 4.75 -8.15 -12.81
N HIS A 27 5.94 -7.94 -13.37
CA HIS A 27 6.44 -6.60 -13.67
C HIS A 27 5.59 -5.88 -14.73
N GLU A 28 5.21 -6.59 -15.80
CA GLU A 28 4.35 -6.00 -16.84
C GLU A 28 2.96 -5.67 -16.28
N ALA A 29 2.43 -6.47 -15.35
CA ALA A 29 1.16 -6.21 -14.70
C ALA A 29 1.17 -4.87 -13.93
N LEU A 30 2.31 -4.47 -13.37
CA LEU A 30 2.47 -3.18 -12.68
C LEU A 30 2.57 -1.98 -13.64
N GLU A 31 2.94 -2.20 -14.89
CA GLU A 31 2.98 -1.11 -15.90
C GLU A 31 1.59 -0.80 -16.47
N VAL A 32 0.61 -1.69 -16.31
CA VAL A 32 -0.77 -1.48 -16.78
C VAL A 32 -1.40 -0.28 -16.08
N GLY A 33 -1.71 0.77 -16.85
CA GLY A 33 -2.39 1.96 -16.33
C GLY A 33 -1.59 2.69 -15.24
N LYS A 34 -0.25 2.55 -15.22
CA LYS A 34 0.62 3.15 -14.20
C LYS A 34 0.53 4.67 -14.11
N THR A 35 0.32 5.34 -15.23
CA THR A 35 0.17 6.81 -15.31
C THR A 35 -1.28 7.28 -15.12
N SER A 36 -2.23 6.34 -15.02
CA SER A 36 -3.64 6.64 -14.82
C SER A 36 -3.95 6.82 -13.34
N LEU A 37 -4.80 7.80 -13.01
CA LEU A 37 -5.35 7.96 -11.66
C LEU A 37 -6.56 7.05 -11.41
N ALA A 38 -7.07 6.40 -12.46
CA ALA A 38 -8.21 5.51 -12.39
C ALA A 38 -7.85 4.20 -11.67
N THR A 39 -8.62 3.82 -10.66
CA THR A 39 -8.36 2.64 -9.84
C THR A 39 -9.63 2.06 -9.24
N THR A 40 -9.54 0.79 -8.82
CA THR A 40 -10.57 0.05 -8.09
C THR A 40 -9.90 -0.80 -7.01
N GLN A 41 -10.72 -1.34 -6.11
CA GLN A 41 -10.26 -2.31 -5.12
C GLN A 41 -9.63 -3.55 -5.79
N TYR A 42 -10.21 -4.04 -6.90
CA TYR A 42 -9.69 -5.21 -7.60
C TYR A 42 -8.35 -4.97 -8.26
N LEU A 43 -8.20 -3.82 -8.93
CA LEU A 43 -6.92 -3.43 -9.52
C LEU A 43 -5.85 -3.24 -8.44
N THR A 44 -6.21 -2.65 -7.29
CA THR A 44 -5.31 -2.49 -6.14
C THR A 44 -4.86 -3.84 -5.59
N ALA A 45 -5.79 -4.78 -5.34
CA ALA A 45 -5.47 -6.11 -4.83
C ALA A 45 -4.61 -6.93 -5.83
N MET A 46 -4.88 -6.81 -7.14
CA MET A 46 -4.08 -7.46 -8.18
C MET A 46 -2.66 -6.88 -8.29
N ARG A 47 -2.51 -5.55 -8.16
CA ARG A 47 -1.19 -4.92 -8.10
C ARG A 47 -0.44 -5.31 -6.83
N ALA A 48 -1.10 -5.34 -5.68
CA ALA A 48 -0.52 -5.83 -4.44
C ALA A 48 -0.06 -7.30 -4.59
N TYR A 49 -0.83 -8.14 -5.28
CA TYR A 49 -0.44 -9.51 -5.58
C TYR A 49 0.82 -9.58 -6.47
N ALA A 50 0.88 -8.75 -7.51
CA ALA A 50 2.07 -8.65 -8.36
C ALA A 50 3.30 -8.25 -7.55
N MET A 51 3.17 -7.23 -6.69
CA MET A 51 4.24 -6.79 -5.81
C MET A 51 4.63 -7.85 -4.78
N GLY A 52 3.67 -8.60 -4.22
CA GLY A 52 3.97 -9.70 -3.30
C GLY A 52 4.72 -10.87 -3.97
N LYS A 53 4.68 -10.98 -5.30
CA LYS A 53 5.49 -11.93 -6.08
C LYS A 53 6.89 -11.42 -6.40
N ILE A 54 7.12 -10.11 -6.29
CA ILE A 54 8.41 -9.46 -6.54
C ILE A 54 9.04 -9.15 -5.17
N ALA A 55 10.22 -9.70 -4.90
CA ALA A 55 10.83 -9.56 -3.58
C ALA A 55 10.93 -8.09 -3.13
N LYS A 56 10.42 -7.80 -1.92
CA LYS A 56 10.43 -6.49 -1.24
C LYS A 56 9.70 -5.35 -1.98
N SER A 57 8.93 -5.65 -3.03
CA SER A 57 8.31 -4.62 -3.87
C SER A 57 7.07 -3.98 -3.26
N LEU A 58 6.37 -4.65 -2.35
CA LEU A 58 5.07 -4.17 -1.84
C LEU A 58 5.24 -2.95 -0.93
N GLY A 59 6.18 -3.01 0.01
CA GLY A 59 6.53 -1.88 0.87
C GLY A 59 7.18 -0.69 0.14
N ASP A 60 7.67 -0.90 -1.10
CA ASP A 60 8.33 0.13 -1.90
C ASP A 60 7.40 0.88 -2.85
N GLN A 61 6.30 0.25 -3.30
CA GLN A 61 5.54 0.77 -4.44
C GLN A 61 4.05 0.94 -4.17
N LEU A 62 3.51 0.45 -3.05
CA LEU A 62 2.07 0.46 -2.81
C LEU A 62 1.45 1.86 -2.98
N PHE A 63 2.10 2.91 -2.47
CA PHE A 63 1.58 4.28 -2.52
C PHE A 63 1.93 5.01 -3.82
N HIS A 64 2.78 4.43 -4.69
CA HIS A 64 3.00 4.95 -6.04
C HIS A 64 1.77 4.77 -6.95
N PHE A 65 0.89 3.82 -6.63
CA PHE A 65 -0.32 3.57 -7.39
C PHE A 65 -1.52 4.31 -6.80
N PRO A 66 -2.48 4.72 -7.64
CA PRO A 66 -3.72 5.30 -7.15
C PRO A 66 -4.49 4.30 -6.28
N LEU A 67 -4.91 4.77 -5.10
CA LEU A 67 -5.71 4.04 -4.14
C LEU A 67 -7.18 4.53 -4.18
N PRO A 68 -8.19 3.64 -4.08
CA PRO A 68 -9.60 4.04 -3.93
C PRO A 68 -9.84 4.98 -2.74
N GLU A 69 -10.84 5.86 -2.78
CA GLU A 69 -11.10 6.83 -1.69
C GLU A 69 -11.28 6.15 -0.31
N ASN A 70 -12.00 5.02 -0.28
CA ASN A 70 -12.21 4.20 0.93
C ASN A 70 -11.14 3.11 1.07
N SER A 71 -9.88 3.44 0.77
CA SER A 71 -8.79 2.45 0.89
C SER A 71 -8.49 2.13 2.34
N GLY A 72 -8.29 0.85 2.58
CA GLY A 72 -7.89 0.27 3.84
C GLY A 72 -7.31 -1.12 3.59
N SER A 73 -7.04 -1.86 4.66
CA SER A 73 -6.51 -3.22 4.60
C SER A 73 -7.33 -4.17 3.71
N ARG A 74 -8.66 -3.98 3.62
CA ARG A 74 -9.55 -4.74 2.72
C ARG A 74 -9.16 -4.61 1.23
N SER A 75 -8.54 -3.50 0.84
CA SER A 75 -8.11 -3.23 -0.55
C SER A 75 -6.97 -4.12 -1.02
N LEU A 76 -6.30 -4.83 -0.11
CA LEU A 76 -5.26 -5.81 -0.43
C LEU A 76 -5.83 -7.21 -0.71
N LEU A 77 -7.11 -7.46 -0.41
CA LEU A 77 -7.72 -8.79 -0.45
C LEU A 77 -8.73 -8.96 -1.59
N LEU A 78 -8.90 -10.21 -2.03
CA LEU A 78 -9.93 -10.63 -3.00
C LEU A 78 -10.83 -11.69 -2.38
N LEU A 79 -12.14 -11.48 -2.32
CA LEU A 79 -13.06 -12.50 -1.82
C LEU A 79 -13.20 -13.64 -2.83
N PRO A 80 -13.54 -14.87 -2.37
CA PRO A 80 -13.86 -15.97 -3.26
C PRO A 80 -14.91 -15.60 -4.33
N SER A 81 -15.92 -14.81 -3.96
CA SER A 81 -16.97 -14.31 -4.86
C SER A 81 -16.45 -13.40 -5.98
N ASP A 82 -15.34 -12.69 -5.75
CA ASP A 82 -14.76 -11.76 -6.74
C ASP A 82 -14.17 -12.53 -7.94
N SER A 83 -13.79 -13.79 -7.76
CA SER A 83 -13.26 -14.63 -8.84
C SER A 83 -14.27 -14.90 -9.97
N LEU A 84 -15.57 -14.69 -9.72
CA LEU A 84 -16.61 -14.86 -10.73
C LEU A 84 -16.65 -13.68 -11.73
N SER A 85 -16.24 -12.49 -11.30
CA SER A 85 -16.20 -11.27 -12.12
C SER A 85 -14.80 -10.96 -12.62
N LEU A 86 -13.76 -11.45 -11.96
CA LEU A 86 -12.37 -11.23 -12.31
C LEU A 86 -11.81 -12.38 -13.15
N LEU A 87 -11.01 -12.05 -14.17
CA LEU A 87 -10.19 -13.04 -14.89
C LEU A 87 -8.96 -13.50 -14.10
N PHE A 88 -9.02 -13.41 -12.76
CA PHE A 88 -7.96 -13.75 -11.83
C PHE A 88 -8.58 -14.36 -10.57
N SER A 89 -8.13 -15.56 -10.21
CA SER A 89 -8.67 -16.28 -9.05
C SER A 89 -8.04 -15.80 -7.75
N SER A 90 -8.89 -15.52 -6.76
CA SER A 90 -8.50 -15.20 -5.39
C SER A 90 -7.65 -16.30 -4.74
N ASP A 91 -7.77 -17.56 -5.15
CA ASP A 91 -6.96 -18.67 -4.61
C ASP A 91 -5.47 -18.45 -4.84
N SER A 92 -5.11 -17.74 -5.91
CA SER A 92 -3.71 -17.38 -6.19
C SER A 92 -3.14 -16.49 -5.08
N LEU A 93 -3.93 -15.54 -4.57
CA LEU A 93 -3.56 -14.66 -3.45
C LEU A 93 -3.42 -15.48 -2.17
N TYR A 94 -4.39 -16.33 -1.85
CA TYR A 94 -4.37 -17.09 -0.60
C TYR A 94 -3.26 -18.15 -0.56
N ARG A 95 -2.91 -18.72 -1.72
CA ARG A 95 -1.72 -19.57 -1.86
C ARG A 95 -0.42 -18.79 -1.65
N LEU A 96 -0.35 -17.53 -2.10
CA LEU A 96 0.81 -16.67 -1.83
C LEU A 96 0.95 -16.37 -0.33
N LEU A 97 -0.17 -16.16 0.37
CA LEU A 97 -0.19 -15.83 1.80
C LEU A 97 -0.09 -17.08 2.71
N GLY A 98 -0.27 -18.29 2.17
CA GLY A 98 -0.23 -19.55 2.92
C GLY A 98 -1.39 -19.73 3.91
N VAL A 99 -2.55 -19.10 3.65
CA VAL A 99 -3.71 -19.14 4.55
C VAL A 99 -5.01 -19.44 3.79
N PRO A 100 -6.06 -19.95 4.47
CA PRO A 100 -7.37 -20.13 3.85
C PRO A 100 -7.98 -18.81 3.35
N PRO A 101 -8.84 -18.83 2.33
CA PRO A 101 -9.50 -17.62 1.82
C PRO A 101 -10.20 -16.79 2.90
N TYR A 102 -10.02 -15.47 2.82
CA TYR A 102 -10.70 -14.52 3.69
C TYR A 102 -12.20 -14.47 3.35
N ASP A 103 -13.04 -14.56 4.37
CA ASP A 103 -14.49 -14.68 4.25
C ASP A 103 -15.25 -13.37 4.52
N GLY A 104 -14.53 -12.28 4.82
CA GLY A 104 -15.12 -10.97 5.10
C GLY A 104 -15.65 -10.78 6.52
N LYS A 105 -15.57 -11.78 7.41
CA LYS A 105 -16.20 -11.69 8.74
C LYS A 105 -15.33 -11.05 9.81
N GLN A 106 -14.01 -11.25 9.72
CA GLN A 106 -13.04 -10.69 10.66
C GLN A 106 -12.35 -9.45 10.09
N SER A 107 -11.64 -8.70 10.93
CA SER A 107 -10.80 -7.59 10.48
C SER A 107 -9.77 -8.06 9.43
N PRO A 108 -9.62 -7.39 8.27
CA PRO A 108 -8.61 -7.76 7.29
C PRO A 108 -7.19 -7.68 7.85
N THR A 109 -6.92 -6.68 8.69
CA THR A 109 -5.62 -6.51 9.36
C THR A 109 -5.32 -7.66 10.32
N ASP A 110 -6.29 -8.12 11.10
CA ASP A 110 -6.06 -9.24 12.03
C ASP A 110 -5.93 -10.57 11.29
N TYR A 111 -6.67 -10.76 10.18
CA TYR A 111 -6.47 -11.89 9.27
C TYR A 111 -5.05 -11.92 8.70
N LEU A 112 -4.54 -10.78 8.22
CA LEU A 112 -3.18 -10.68 7.68
C LEU A 112 -2.12 -10.84 8.76
N ALA A 113 -2.36 -10.40 9.99
CA ALA A 113 -1.48 -10.66 11.12
C ALA A 113 -1.32 -12.18 11.38
N VAL A 114 -2.40 -12.95 11.27
CA VAL A 114 -2.35 -14.42 11.39
C VAL A 114 -1.54 -15.03 10.24
N ALA A 115 -1.68 -14.53 9.01
CA ALA A 115 -0.90 -14.98 7.87
C ALA A 115 0.60 -14.71 8.06
N ALA A 116 0.96 -13.49 8.46
CA ALA A 116 2.33 -13.07 8.70
C ALA A 116 3.03 -13.89 9.79
N LYS A 117 2.31 -14.24 10.87
CA LYS A 117 2.83 -15.11 11.94
C LYS A 117 3.11 -16.55 11.49
N ARG A 118 2.36 -17.06 10.50
CA ARG A 118 2.57 -18.42 9.96
C ARG A 118 3.69 -18.46 8.94
N HIS A 119 3.89 -17.38 8.19
CA HIS A 119 4.81 -17.31 7.07
C HIS A 119 5.55 -15.97 7.06
N SER A 120 6.48 -15.78 8.00
CA SER A 120 7.27 -14.56 8.16
C SER A 120 8.18 -14.26 6.97
N ASP A 121 8.68 -15.30 6.30
CA ASP A 121 9.72 -15.19 5.27
C ASP A 121 9.13 -14.94 3.86
N GLY A 122 7.81 -14.77 3.77
CA GLY A 122 7.08 -14.57 2.52
C GLY A 122 6.39 -13.21 2.43
N ALA A 123 5.59 -13.04 1.38
CA ALA A 123 4.83 -11.81 1.15
C ALA A 123 3.83 -11.48 2.27
N ALA A 124 3.46 -12.44 3.11
CA ALA A 124 2.47 -12.25 4.18
C ALA A 124 2.90 -11.16 5.18
N GLY A 125 4.19 -11.06 5.51
CA GLY A 125 4.73 -9.99 6.35
C GLY A 125 4.48 -8.60 5.75
N ASP A 126 4.87 -8.40 4.49
CA ASP A 126 4.65 -7.12 3.80
C ASP A 126 3.17 -6.79 3.63
N TYR A 127 2.32 -7.79 3.36
CA TYR A 127 0.87 -7.61 3.30
C TYR A 127 0.31 -7.11 4.63
N TYR A 128 0.76 -7.68 5.75
CA TYR A 128 0.35 -7.25 7.08
C TYR A 128 0.82 -5.83 7.39
N LEU A 129 2.10 -5.53 7.14
CA LEU A 129 2.67 -4.21 7.36
C LEU A 129 1.97 -3.14 6.51
N CYS A 130 1.72 -3.42 5.23
CA CYS A 130 0.98 -2.54 4.35
C CYS A 130 -0.48 -2.37 4.77
N ALA A 131 -1.14 -3.42 5.28
CA ALA A 131 -2.48 -3.32 5.85
C ALA A 131 -2.53 -2.33 7.03
N LEU A 132 -1.53 -2.37 7.92
CA LEU A 132 -1.41 -1.41 9.03
C LEU A 132 -1.22 0.02 8.52
N LEU A 133 -0.40 0.23 7.49
CA LEU A 133 -0.21 1.55 6.89
C LEU A 133 -1.48 2.07 6.22
N LEU A 134 -2.18 1.22 5.44
CA LEU A 134 -3.45 1.58 4.81
C LEU A 134 -4.50 1.99 5.85
N ASP A 135 -4.58 1.26 6.96
CA ASP A 135 -5.49 1.57 8.08
C ASP A 135 -4.93 2.68 9.02
N LYS A 136 -3.79 3.29 8.68
CA LYS A 136 -3.11 4.35 9.46
C LYS A 136 -2.79 3.94 10.90
N GLN A 137 -2.64 2.64 11.18
CA GLN A 137 -2.26 2.08 12.48
C GLN A 137 -0.75 2.21 12.71
N LEU A 138 -0.25 3.44 12.74
CA LEU A 138 1.18 3.75 12.66
C LEU A 138 1.99 3.25 13.88
N GLU A 139 1.43 3.31 15.08
CA GLU A 139 2.07 2.81 16.30
C GLU A 139 2.23 1.28 16.27
N ARG A 140 1.18 0.58 15.85
CA ARG A 140 1.22 -0.88 15.66
C ARG A 140 2.20 -1.25 14.54
N PHE A 141 2.20 -0.51 13.43
CA PHE A 141 3.17 -0.69 12.35
C PHE A 141 4.62 -0.62 12.87
N ALA A 142 4.98 0.44 13.61
CA ALA A 142 6.34 0.63 14.10
C ALA A 142 6.78 -0.54 15.00
N THR A 143 5.88 -0.99 15.89
CA THR A 143 6.15 -2.10 16.82
C THR A 143 6.30 -3.45 16.08
N GLU A 144 5.43 -3.72 15.11
CA GLU A 144 5.41 -5.01 14.39
C GLU A 144 6.52 -5.11 13.32
N LEU A 145 6.95 -3.99 12.73
CA LEU A 145 7.98 -3.95 11.68
C LEU A 145 9.28 -4.64 12.09
N GLN A 146 9.69 -4.49 13.37
CA GLN A 146 10.91 -5.08 13.92
C GLN A 146 10.94 -6.62 13.88
N GLN A 147 9.77 -7.27 13.75
CA GLN A 147 9.69 -8.73 13.62
C GLN A 147 10.09 -9.21 12.23
N PHE A 148 9.99 -8.35 11.21
CA PHE A 148 10.21 -8.70 9.80
C PHE A 148 11.44 -8.01 9.20
N TYR A 149 11.84 -6.85 9.74
CA TYR A 149 12.92 -6.04 9.22
C TYR A 149 13.86 -5.59 10.34
N VAL A 150 15.16 -5.63 10.05
CA VAL A 150 16.18 -4.98 10.89
C VAL A 150 16.05 -3.47 10.70
N ILE A 151 15.81 -2.76 11.80
CA ILE A 151 15.73 -1.29 11.80
C ILE A 151 17.11 -0.76 12.19
N SER A 152 17.83 -0.23 11.20
CA SER A 152 19.07 0.51 11.42
C SER A 152 19.28 1.55 10.32
N ASP A 153 20.22 2.45 10.54
CA ASP A 153 20.71 3.43 9.56
C ASP A 153 21.45 2.77 8.38
N THR A 154 21.98 1.56 8.58
CA THR A 154 22.69 0.77 7.55
C THR A 154 21.81 -0.21 6.78
N ALA A 155 20.65 -0.59 7.32
CA ALA A 155 19.76 -1.55 6.68
C ALA A 155 18.79 -0.85 5.73
N ALA A 156 18.71 -1.34 4.49
CA ALA A 156 17.76 -0.82 3.51
C ALA A 156 16.34 -1.30 3.83
N LEU A 157 15.54 -0.43 4.44
CA LEU A 157 14.10 -0.60 4.58
C LEU A 157 13.38 -0.25 3.27
N PRO A 158 12.24 -0.88 2.98
CA PRO A 158 11.36 -0.42 1.92
C PRO A 158 10.97 1.05 2.09
N ALA A 159 10.84 1.78 0.98
CA ALA A 159 10.68 3.23 0.94
C ALA A 159 9.54 3.71 1.83
N HIS A 160 8.34 3.14 1.69
CA HIS A 160 7.19 3.58 2.46
C HIS A 160 7.26 3.17 3.93
N TYR A 161 8.03 2.12 4.26
CA TYR A 161 8.26 1.73 5.65
C TYR A 161 9.20 2.72 6.34
N ALA A 162 10.24 3.15 5.64
CA ALA A 162 11.13 4.21 6.12
C ALA A 162 10.39 5.56 6.25
N GLU A 163 9.56 5.93 5.27
CA GLU A 163 8.69 7.12 5.34
C GLU A 163 7.75 7.05 6.56
N ALA A 164 7.12 5.91 6.80
CA ALA A 164 6.24 5.68 7.94
C ALA A 164 6.98 5.80 9.28
N LEU A 165 8.19 5.24 9.41
CA LEU A 165 9.00 5.37 10.62
C LEU A 165 9.44 6.82 10.87
N ILE A 166 9.84 7.56 9.82
CA ILE A 166 10.15 8.99 9.97
C ILE A 166 8.91 9.76 10.45
N LEU A 167 7.73 9.48 9.91
CA LEU A 167 6.50 10.10 10.40
C LEU A 167 6.20 9.70 11.86
N TYR A 168 6.33 8.42 12.20
CA TYR A 168 6.09 7.89 13.55
C TYR A 168 6.95 8.62 14.58
N ASN A 169 8.26 8.75 14.33
CA ASN A 169 9.20 9.41 15.23
C ASN A 169 8.95 10.92 15.37
N ARG A 170 8.27 11.55 14.39
CA ARG A 170 7.97 12.98 14.41
C ARG A 170 6.70 13.32 15.17
N ILE A 171 5.73 12.41 15.20
CA ILE A 171 4.42 12.66 15.85
C ILE A 171 4.32 12.05 17.26
N HIS A 172 5.30 11.23 17.66
CA HIS A 172 5.37 10.65 19.01
C HIS A 172 6.56 11.24 19.78
N PRO A 173 6.33 11.94 20.92
CA PRO A 173 7.40 12.52 21.72
C PRO A 173 8.38 11.50 22.32
N ASN A 174 7.91 10.29 22.62
CA ASN A 174 8.69 9.19 23.17
C ASN A 174 8.43 7.91 22.35
N PRO A 175 8.99 7.79 21.14
CA PRO A 175 8.73 6.65 20.27
C PRO A 175 9.39 5.38 20.85
N SER A 176 8.71 4.24 20.78
CA SER A 176 9.26 2.94 21.20
C SER A 176 10.30 2.41 20.20
N VAL A 177 10.31 2.97 18.99
CA VAL A 177 11.17 2.57 17.88
C VAL A 177 11.84 3.83 17.35
N ILE A 178 13.17 3.83 17.33
CA ILE A 178 13.95 4.95 16.80
C ILE A 178 14.53 4.53 15.45
N TYR A 179 14.41 5.43 14.49
CA TYR A 179 14.87 5.27 13.12
C TYR A 179 15.26 6.64 12.60
N GLU A 180 16.42 6.71 11.97
CA GLU A 180 16.98 7.94 11.44
C GLU A 180 17.47 7.71 10.01
N ASN A 181 17.09 8.63 9.14
CA ASN A 181 17.61 8.72 7.78
C ASN A 181 17.58 10.18 7.37
N ALA A 182 18.76 10.78 7.16
CA ALA A 182 18.89 12.21 6.90
C ALA A 182 18.15 12.64 5.62
N ASN A 183 18.24 11.84 4.55
CA ASN A 183 17.62 12.16 3.27
C ASN A 183 16.09 12.11 3.34
N ILE A 184 15.54 11.04 3.91
CA ILE A 184 14.09 10.91 4.08
C ILE A 184 13.55 11.97 5.06
N THR A 185 14.32 12.28 6.10
CA THR A 185 13.98 13.36 7.03
C THR A 185 13.93 14.72 6.33
N ALA A 186 14.90 15.05 5.49
CA ALA A 186 14.91 16.29 4.73
C ALA A 186 13.68 16.38 3.81
N ASN A 187 13.37 15.31 3.07
CA ASN A 187 12.17 15.24 2.21
C ASN A 187 10.87 15.43 3.01
N TYR A 188 10.78 14.85 4.22
CA TYR A 188 9.62 15.06 5.11
C TYR A 188 9.49 16.52 5.55
N LEU A 189 10.60 17.16 5.92
CA LEU A 189 10.59 18.57 6.34
C LEU A 189 10.17 19.48 5.19
N ASP A 190 10.66 19.22 3.98
CA ASP A 190 10.25 19.95 2.77
C ASP A 190 8.75 19.76 2.47
N PHE A 191 8.23 18.53 2.60
CA PHE A 191 6.79 18.26 2.52
C PHE A 191 5.98 19.09 3.53
N LYS A 192 6.44 19.17 4.79
CA LYS A 192 5.77 19.95 5.83
C LYS A 192 5.86 21.45 5.57
N GLU A 193 7.02 21.96 5.16
CA GLU A 193 7.24 23.38 4.90
C GLU A 193 6.40 23.87 3.71
N LYS A 194 6.42 23.15 2.59
CA LYS A 194 5.58 23.47 1.43
C LYS A 194 4.09 23.51 1.76
N GLY A 195 3.65 22.71 2.74
CA GLY A 195 2.27 22.71 3.21
C GLY A 195 1.90 23.85 4.18
N ARG A 196 2.87 24.52 4.82
CA ARG A 196 2.59 25.51 5.88
C ARG A 196 1.94 26.78 5.35
N SER A 197 2.32 27.22 4.15
CA SER A 197 1.84 28.47 3.54
C SER A 197 0.41 28.39 2.99
N ILE A 198 -0.24 27.21 3.06
CA ILE A 198 -1.54 26.95 2.44
C ILE A 198 -2.56 26.56 3.50
N SER A 199 -3.44 27.50 3.83
CA SER A 199 -4.48 27.30 4.84
C SER A 199 -5.56 26.32 4.41
N ARG A 200 -5.98 26.37 3.13
CA ARG A 200 -7.06 25.53 2.61
C ARG A 200 -6.56 24.11 2.35
N ARG A 201 -7.14 23.14 3.06
CA ARG A 201 -6.76 21.72 3.00
C ARG A 201 -6.78 21.14 1.58
N GLU A 202 -7.82 21.42 0.79
CA GLU A 202 -7.92 20.93 -0.59
C GLU A 202 -6.81 21.48 -1.49
N GLN A 203 -6.53 22.78 -1.41
CA GLN A 203 -5.46 23.42 -2.17
C GLN A 203 -4.09 22.85 -1.77
N ARG A 204 -3.90 22.63 -0.46
CA ARG A 204 -2.69 22.02 0.08
C ARG A 204 -2.52 20.58 -0.38
N SER A 205 -3.58 19.77 -0.34
CA SER A 205 -3.59 18.39 -0.85
C SER A 205 -3.23 18.34 -2.34
N ASN A 206 -3.88 19.16 -3.16
CA ASN A 206 -3.67 19.20 -4.61
C ASN A 206 -2.26 19.65 -5.00
N LEU A 207 -1.69 20.63 -4.27
CA LEU A 207 -0.32 21.06 -4.50
C LEU A 207 0.66 19.94 -4.14
N LEU A 208 0.56 19.42 -2.92
CA LEU A 208 1.49 18.41 -2.41
C LEU A 208 1.38 17.09 -3.16
N ARG A 209 0.21 16.75 -3.72
CA ARG A 209 0.01 15.52 -4.51
C ARG A 209 0.95 15.43 -5.72
N ARG A 210 1.35 16.56 -6.30
CA ARG A 210 2.20 16.57 -7.50
C ARG A 210 3.63 16.10 -7.24
N GLU A 211 4.14 16.37 -6.04
CA GLU A 211 5.53 16.10 -5.68
C GLU A 211 5.68 14.98 -4.66
N TYR A 212 4.66 14.76 -3.82
CA TYR A 212 4.70 13.80 -2.71
C TYR A 212 3.51 12.84 -2.73
N GLY A 213 2.71 12.82 -3.80
CA GLY A 213 1.49 12.01 -3.88
C GLY A 213 1.72 10.51 -3.85
N ASP A 214 2.96 10.09 -4.09
CA ASP A 214 3.47 8.73 -4.04
C ASP A 214 4.06 8.35 -2.67
N THR A 215 4.20 9.30 -1.75
CA THR A 215 4.70 9.06 -0.38
C THR A 215 3.60 8.59 0.57
N TYR A 216 3.99 7.82 1.59
CA TYR A 216 3.09 7.48 2.69
C TYR A 216 2.60 8.73 3.46
N TRP A 217 3.39 9.81 3.52
CA TRP A 217 2.99 11.03 4.21
C TRP A 217 1.76 11.68 3.58
N TRP A 218 1.74 11.79 2.25
CA TRP A 218 0.58 12.34 1.56
C TRP A 218 -0.65 11.46 1.78
N TYR A 219 -0.49 10.14 1.68
CA TYR A 219 -1.56 9.19 2.01
C TYR A 219 -2.10 9.40 3.42
N TYR A 220 -1.21 9.43 4.42
CA TYR A 220 -1.58 9.55 5.83
C TYR A 220 -2.37 10.83 6.11
N PHE A 221 -1.91 11.98 5.59
CA PHE A 221 -2.53 13.27 5.88
C PHE A 221 -3.75 13.60 5.04
N TYR A 222 -3.87 13.10 3.80
CA TYR A 222 -4.87 13.56 2.83
C TYR A 222 -5.79 12.49 2.26
N HIS A 223 -5.40 11.22 2.25
CA HIS A 223 -6.23 10.16 1.65
C HIS A 223 -7.35 9.72 2.59
N GLY A 224 -8.56 9.54 2.04
CA GLY A 224 -9.74 9.01 2.76
C GLY A 224 -10.27 9.89 3.91
N GLN A 225 -10.07 11.21 3.83
CA GLN A 225 -10.53 12.20 4.83
C GLN A 225 -11.35 13.32 4.21
#